data_AF-S2VLF5-F1
#
_entry.id   AF-S2VLF5-F1
#
_cell.length_a   1.000
_cell.length_b   1.000
_cell.length_c   1.000
_cell.angle_alpha   90.00
_cell.angle_beta   90.00
_cell.angle_gamma   90.00
#
_symmetry.space_group_name_H-M   'P 1'
#
loop_
_entity.id
_entity.type
_entity.pdbx_description
1 polymer ?
#
loop_
_entity_poly.entity_id
_entity_poly.type
_entity_poly.pdbx_seq_one_letter_code
_entity_poly.pdbx_strand_id
1 'polypeptide(L)'
;MFSYFHPEEEFQVWKVENYCHRCPHAVLDISFNDGERYRGMFEAAYDSENGGDLDIEMDDPRYDEFHQIVFEISEIIHDGPRRYHTYLSIDYRDFPTLITDINTGDTVYSAQTDPSRT
;
A
#
# COMPACT_ATOMS: atom_id res chain seq x y z
N MET A 1 21.82 2.39 -4.36
CA MET A 1 21.11 2.67 -3.10
C MET A 1 19.87 3.42 -3.51
N PHE A 2 18.70 2.83 -3.35
CA PHE A 2 17.45 3.56 -3.56
C PHE A 2 17.31 4.55 -2.38
N SER A 3 16.94 5.79 -2.67
CA SER A 3 16.59 6.76 -1.64
C SER A 3 15.10 6.57 -1.38
N TYR A 4 14.76 5.92 -0.29
CA TYR A 4 13.37 5.85 0.19
C TYR A 4 13.07 7.13 0.98
N PHE A 5 11.82 7.60 0.95
CA PHE A 5 11.43 8.73 1.80
C PHE A 5 11.36 8.28 3.26
N HIS A 6 10.87 7.06 3.48
CA HIS A 6 10.79 6.43 4.79
C HIS A 6 11.41 5.02 4.78
N PRO A 7 12.15 4.62 5.84
CA PRO A 7 12.71 3.27 5.95
C PRO A 7 11.66 2.14 5.82
N GLU A 8 10.44 2.39 6.30
CA GLU A 8 9.29 1.49 6.22
C GLU A 8 8.97 1.09 4.78
N GLU A 9 9.15 2.02 3.83
CA GLU A 9 8.76 1.84 2.42
C GLU A 9 9.52 0.68 1.76
N GLU A 10 10.77 0.43 2.17
CA GLU A 10 11.57 -0.70 1.68
C GLU A 10 10.84 -2.03 1.86
N PHE A 11 10.22 -2.21 3.04
CA PHE A 11 9.60 -3.47 3.44
C PHE A 11 8.11 -3.52 3.11
N GLN A 12 7.51 -2.37 2.82
CA GLN A 12 6.09 -2.19 2.54
C GLN A 12 5.86 -1.93 1.05
N VAL A 13 5.74 -0.66 0.64
CA VAL A 13 5.38 -0.28 -0.74
C VAL A 13 6.36 -0.88 -1.77
N TRP A 14 7.67 -0.67 -1.63
CA TRP A 14 8.63 -1.18 -2.62
C TRP A 14 8.62 -2.71 -2.73
N LYS A 15 8.36 -3.42 -1.64
CA LYS A 15 8.22 -4.88 -1.66
C LYS A 15 7.02 -5.32 -2.51
N VAL A 16 5.88 -4.65 -2.35
CA VAL A 16 4.64 -4.96 -3.06
C VAL A 16 4.71 -4.53 -4.52
N GLU A 17 5.19 -3.32 -4.81
CA GLU A 17 5.36 -2.81 -6.18
C GLU A 17 6.30 -3.72 -6.98
N ASN A 18 7.46 -4.09 -6.41
CA ASN A 18 8.39 -5.01 -7.06
C ASN A 18 7.77 -6.37 -7.36
N TYR A 19 6.85 -6.86 -6.52
CA TYR A 19 6.08 -8.06 -6.82
C TYR A 19 5.14 -7.83 -8.01
N CYS A 20 4.36 -6.75 -7.98
CA CYS A 20 3.39 -6.42 -9.03
C CYS A 20 4.06 -6.24 -10.40
N HIS A 21 5.25 -5.62 -10.45
CA HIS A 21 6.03 -5.50 -11.69
C HIS A 21 6.51 -6.84 -12.25
N ARG A 22 6.79 -7.84 -11.40
CA ARG A 22 7.11 -9.21 -11.85
C ARG A 22 5.88 -10.02 -12.21
N CYS A 23 4.73 -9.68 -11.61
CA CYS A 23 3.46 -10.39 -11.72
C CYS A 23 2.33 -9.41 -12.11
N PRO A 24 2.34 -8.84 -13.33
CA PRO A 24 1.46 -7.71 -13.71
C PRO A 24 -0.03 -8.06 -13.81
N HIS A 25 -0.38 -9.34 -13.68
CA HIS A 25 -1.76 -9.84 -13.67
C HIS A 25 -2.13 -10.49 -12.35
N ALA A 26 -1.32 -10.29 -11.30
CA ALA A 26 -1.63 -10.76 -9.96
C ALA A 26 -2.93 -10.10 -9.47
N VAL A 27 -3.83 -10.92 -8.94
CA VAL A 27 -4.99 -10.43 -8.19
C VAL A 27 -4.66 -10.61 -6.73
N LEU A 28 -4.55 -9.50 -6.02
CA LEU A 28 -4.09 -9.47 -4.65
C LEU A 28 -5.28 -9.42 -3.70
N ASP A 29 -5.24 -10.25 -2.68
CA ASP A 29 -6.13 -10.21 -1.54
C ASP A 29 -5.45 -9.42 -0.42
N ILE A 30 -6.04 -8.29 -0.06
CA ILE A 30 -5.43 -7.23 0.75
C ILE A 30 -6.26 -7.10 2.03
N SER A 31 -5.64 -7.36 3.18
CA SER A 31 -6.31 -7.39 4.49
C SER A 31 -5.72 -6.38 5.46
N PHE A 32 -6.56 -5.58 6.10
CA PHE A 32 -6.18 -4.58 7.11
C PHE A 32 -6.41 -5.11 8.53
N ASN A 33 -5.82 -4.41 9.52
CA ASN A 33 -5.88 -4.81 10.93
C ASN A 33 -7.28 -4.68 11.55
N ASP A 34 -8.12 -3.82 10.98
CA ASP A 34 -9.49 -3.52 11.38
C ASP A 34 -10.51 -4.52 10.79
N GLY A 35 -10.04 -5.49 9.99
CA GLY A 35 -10.86 -6.50 9.32
C GLY A 35 -11.35 -6.09 7.93
N GLU A 36 -11.07 -4.86 7.49
CA GLU A 36 -11.34 -4.41 6.12
C GLU A 36 -10.51 -5.24 5.12
N ARG A 37 -11.14 -5.62 4.01
CA ARG A 37 -10.54 -6.56 3.05
C ARG A 37 -11.01 -6.32 1.63
N TYR A 38 -10.05 -6.25 0.72
CA TYR A 38 -10.29 -6.04 -0.70
C TYR A 38 -9.61 -7.11 -1.54
N ARG A 39 -10.10 -7.26 -2.77
CA ARG A 39 -9.32 -7.80 -3.87
C ARG A 39 -9.12 -6.74 -4.93
N GLY A 40 -7.90 -6.68 -5.45
CA GLY A 40 -7.57 -5.71 -6.47
C GLY A 40 -6.36 -6.11 -7.30
N MET A 41 -6.15 -5.35 -8.37
CA MET A 41 -4.99 -5.47 -9.24
C MET A 41 -4.19 -4.19 -9.16
N PHE A 42 -2.87 -4.31 -9.30
CA PHE A 42 -1.99 -3.15 -9.33
C PHE A 42 -2.36 -2.24 -10.52
N GLU A 43 -2.57 -0.96 -10.24
CA GLU A 43 -2.89 0.06 -11.24
C GLU A 43 -1.71 1.00 -11.45
N ALA A 44 -1.21 1.61 -10.36
CA ALA A 44 -0.12 2.59 -10.43
C ALA A 44 0.68 2.65 -9.12
N ALA A 45 1.88 3.21 -9.20
CA ALA A 45 2.68 3.63 -8.06
C ALA A 45 3.37 4.95 -8.37
N TYR A 46 3.47 5.85 -7.39
CA TYR A 46 4.05 7.18 -7.56
C TYR A 46 4.46 7.80 -6.22
N ASP A 47 5.38 8.75 -6.28
CA ASP A 47 5.73 9.61 -5.15
C ASP A 47 4.63 10.65 -4.94
N SER A 48 4.29 10.90 -3.68
CA SER A 48 3.20 11.77 -3.23
C SER A 48 3.63 12.59 -2.00
N GLU A 49 2.81 13.56 -1.62
CA GLU A 49 3.07 14.48 -0.52
C GLU A 49 1.77 14.91 0.14
N ASN A 50 1.83 15.37 1.40
CA ASN A 50 0.65 15.73 2.20
C ASN A 50 0.38 17.24 2.30
N GLY A 51 1.20 18.06 1.63
CA GLY A 51 1.12 19.51 1.58
C GLY A 51 -0.23 19.99 1.06
N GLY A 52 -0.65 19.45 -0.09
CA GLY A 52 -1.97 19.77 -0.67
C GLY A 52 -3.16 19.41 0.22
N ASP A 53 -3.09 18.27 0.91
CA ASP A 53 -4.18 17.78 1.78
C ASP A 53 -4.29 18.56 3.09
N LEU A 54 -3.16 19.05 3.60
CA LEU A 54 -3.09 19.78 4.86
C LEU A 54 -3.06 21.31 4.68
N ASP A 55 -2.99 21.80 3.44
CA ASP A 55 -2.77 23.22 3.09
C ASP A 55 -1.50 23.76 3.77
N ILE A 56 -0.38 23.02 3.62
CA ILE A 56 0.92 23.34 4.21
C ILE A 56 2.02 23.36 3.14
N GLU A 57 3.04 24.15 3.42
CA GLU A 57 4.23 24.28 2.58
C GLU A 57 5.31 23.26 2.96
N MET A 58 6.30 23.07 2.09
CA MET A 58 7.39 22.08 2.27
C MET A 58 8.28 22.34 3.51
N ASP A 59 8.27 23.55 4.07
CA ASP A 59 9.02 23.90 5.26
C ASP A 59 8.24 23.68 6.57
N ASP A 60 6.96 23.32 6.48
CA ASP A 60 6.16 22.96 7.65
C ASP A 60 6.70 21.64 8.24
N PRO A 61 6.92 21.55 9.56
CA PRO A 61 7.41 20.32 10.20
C PRO A 61 6.48 19.11 10.07
N ARG A 62 5.25 19.29 9.59
CA ARG A 62 4.29 18.22 9.29
C ARG A 62 4.31 17.77 7.83
N TYR A 63 5.03 18.47 6.96
CA TYR A 63 5.19 18.09 5.56
C TYR A 63 5.88 16.74 5.45
N ASP A 64 5.35 15.88 4.58
CA ASP A 64 5.75 14.49 4.44
C ASP A 64 5.67 14.10 2.95
N GLU A 65 6.77 13.61 2.41
CA GLU A 65 6.85 12.98 1.08
C GLU A 65 6.87 11.47 1.26
N PHE A 66 6.12 10.74 0.44
CA PHE A 66 5.97 9.30 0.59
C PHE A 66 5.63 8.63 -0.73
N HIS A 67 5.96 7.36 -0.83
CA HIS A 67 5.63 6.53 -1.99
C HIS A 67 4.29 5.82 -1.77
N GLN A 68 3.43 5.83 -2.78
CA GLN A 68 2.07 5.29 -2.72
C GLN A 68 1.83 4.25 -3.82
N ILE A 69 1.07 3.20 -3.49
CA ILE A 69 0.59 2.20 -4.45
C ILE A 69 -0.92 2.28 -4.56
N VAL A 70 -1.43 2.19 -5.78
CA VAL A 70 -2.84 2.20 -6.11
C VAL A 70 -3.23 0.85 -6.72
N PHE A 71 -4.30 0.27 -6.18
CA PHE A 71 -4.95 -0.92 -6.73
C PHE A 71 -6.32 -0.55 -7.29
N GLU A 72 -6.64 -1.03 -8.50
CA GLU A 72 -8.02 -1.10 -8.96
C GLU A 72 -8.73 -2.20 -8.18
N ILE A 73 -9.80 -1.84 -7.47
CA ILE A 73 -10.60 -2.76 -6.67
C ILE A 73 -11.52 -3.56 -7.59
N SER A 74 -11.34 -4.88 -7.61
CA SER A 74 -12.24 -5.80 -8.31
C SER A 74 -13.33 -6.36 -7.41
N GLU A 75 -13.09 -6.44 -6.10
CA GLU A 75 -14.06 -6.94 -5.12
C GLU A 75 -13.83 -6.31 -3.73
N ILE A 76 -14.91 -5.89 -3.06
CA ILE A 76 -14.89 -5.51 -1.64
C ILE A 76 -15.36 -6.72 -0.85
N ILE A 77 -14.44 -7.39 -0.16
CA ILE A 77 -14.75 -8.61 0.60
C ILE A 77 -15.42 -8.24 1.92
N HIS A 78 -14.78 -7.34 2.68
CA HIS A 78 -15.33 -6.74 3.90
C HIS A 78 -15.07 -5.23 3.85
N ASP A 79 -16.15 -4.46 3.84
CA ASP A 79 -16.08 -3.00 3.85
C ASP A 79 -15.73 -2.47 5.25
N GLY A 80 -15.23 -1.24 5.31
CA GLY A 80 -14.71 -0.66 6.53
C GLY A 80 -14.66 0.87 6.50
N PRO A 81 -13.93 1.48 7.44
CA PRO A 81 -13.90 2.93 7.59
C PRO A 81 -13.29 3.67 6.39
N ARG A 82 -12.45 3.03 5.56
CA ARG A 82 -11.82 3.70 4.41
C ARG A 82 -12.80 3.99 3.28
N ARG A 83 -13.86 3.17 3.14
CA ARG A 83 -14.95 3.32 2.16
C ARG A 83 -14.48 3.51 0.72
N TYR A 84 -13.39 2.87 0.33
CA TYR A 84 -12.95 2.89 -1.06
C TYR A 84 -13.89 2.11 -1.96
N HIS A 85 -14.18 2.65 -3.14
CA HIS A 85 -15.17 2.08 -4.07
C HIS A 85 -14.61 1.65 -5.42
N THR A 86 -13.47 2.21 -5.85
CA THR A 86 -12.90 1.93 -7.18
C THR A 86 -11.40 1.73 -7.09
N TYR A 87 -10.71 2.60 -6.37
CA TYR A 87 -9.28 2.50 -6.16
C TYR A 87 -8.96 2.44 -4.67
N LEU A 88 -8.04 1.55 -4.32
CA LEU A 88 -7.44 1.45 -2.99
C LEU A 88 -6.02 1.97 -3.09
N SER A 89 -5.75 3.11 -2.46
CA SER A 89 -4.39 3.63 -2.34
C SER A 89 -3.83 3.32 -0.96
N ILE A 90 -2.60 2.81 -0.90
CA ILE A 90 -1.89 2.49 0.33
C ILE A 90 -0.49 3.10 0.33
N ASP A 91 -0.04 3.53 1.51
CA ASP A 91 1.30 4.03 1.78
C ASP A 91 1.76 3.54 3.17
N TYR A 92 2.98 3.91 3.57
CA TYR A 92 3.58 3.37 4.79
C TYR A 92 2.78 3.67 6.08
N ARG A 93 1.99 4.75 6.09
CA ARG A 93 1.24 5.24 7.27
C ARG A 93 0.01 4.40 7.55
N ASP A 94 -0.61 3.86 6.51
CA ASP A 94 -1.80 3.00 6.57
C ASP A 94 -1.64 1.74 5.71
N PHE A 95 -0.58 0.98 5.99
CA PHE A 95 -0.28 -0.22 5.22
C PHE A 95 -1.08 -1.44 5.71
N PRO A 96 -1.57 -2.32 4.80
CA PRO A 96 -2.24 -3.57 5.13
C PRO A 96 -1.44 -4.45 6.09
N THR A 97 -2.11 -5.44 6.71
CA THR A 97 -1.45 -6.44 7.55
C THR A 97 -1.00 -7.67 6.79
N LEU A 98 -1.70 -8.01 5.71
CA LEU A 98 -1.41 -9.16 4.87
C LEU A 98 -1.83 -8.86 3.43
N ILE A 99 -0.96 -9.22 2.49
CA ILE A 99 -1.25 -9.22 1.06
C ILE A 99 -0.82 -10.55 0.48
N THR A 100 -1.75 -11.25 -0.16
CA THR A 100 -1.48 -12.54 -0.83
C THR A 100 -1.94 -12.51 -2.27
N ASP A 101 -1.20 -13.15 -3.17
CA ASP A 101 -1.66 -13.39 -4.54
C ASP A 101 -2.61 -14.60 -4.55
N ILE A 102 -3.85 -14.39 -5.00
CA ILE A 102 -4.88 -15.45 -4.96
C ILE A 102 -4.61 -16.57 -5.98
N ASN A 103 -3.85 -16.28 -7.04
CA ASN A 103 -3.61 -17.23 -8.11
C ASN A 103 -2.48 -18.19 -7.75
N THR A 104 -1.44 -17.70 -7.06
CA THR A 104 -0.27 -18.50 -6.66
C THR A 104 -0.31 -18.96 -5.22
N GLY A 105 -1.04 -18.25 -4.35
CA GLY A 105 -1.01 -18.44 -2.90
C GLY A 105 0.20 -17.79 -2.23
N ASP A 106 1.01 -17.02 -2.96
CA ASP A 106 2.20 -16.38 -2.42
C ASP A 106 1.83 -15.27 -1.43
N THR A 107 2.59 -15.18 -0.34
CA THR A 107 2.54 -14.04 0.56
C THR A 107 3.42 -12.92 0.01
N VAL A 108 2.79 -11.87 -0.51
CA VAL A 108 3.46 -10.69 -1.05
C VAL A 108 3.97 -9.80 0.09
N TYR A 109 3.13 -9.59 1.11
CA TYR A 109 3.47 -8.82 2.30
C TYR A 109 2.81 -9.43 3.54
N SER A 110 3.48 -9.37 4.68
CA SER A 110 2.91 -9.72 5.99
C SER A 110 3.56 -8.85 7.07
N ALA A 111 2.74 -8.20 7.90
CA ALA A 111 3.20 -7.40 9.02
C ALA A 111 3.96 -8.22 10.08
N GLN A 112 3.77 -9.56 10.11
CA GLN A 112 4.50 -10.45 11.02
C GLN A 112 5.97 -10.63 10.63
N THR A 113 6.32 -10.36 9.37
CA THR A 113 7.69 -10.51 8.84
C THR A 113 8.29 -9.19 8.39
N ASP A 114 7.58 -8.08 8.63
CA ASP A 114 8.03 -6.73 8.34
C ASP A 114 8.86 -6.19 9.52
N PRO A 115 10.19 -5.99 9.35
CA PRO A 115 11.06 -5.53 10.43
C PRO A 115 10.73 -4.11 10.91
N SER A 116 9.97 -3.33 10.15
CA SER A 116 9.51 -2.01 10.56
C SER A 116 8.30 -2.05 11.52
N ARG A 117 7.67 -3.21 11.69
CA ARG A 117 6.47 -3.42 12.53
C ARG A 117 6.68 -4.39 13.70
N THR A 118 7.87 -4.96 13.84
CA THR A 118 8.25 -5.92 14.90
C THR A 118 8.98 -5.27 16.07
#